data_AF-A0A0M8VSF9-F1
#
_entry.id   AF-A0A0M8VSF9-F1
#
_cell.length_a   1.000
_cell.length_b   1.000
_cell.length_c   1.000
_cell.angle_alpha   90.00
_cell.angle_beta   90.00
_cell.angle_gamma   90.00
#
_symmetry.space_group_name_H-M   'P 1'
#
loop_
_entity.id
_entity.type
_entity.pdbx_description
1 polymer ?
#
loop_
_entity_poly.entity_id
_entity_poly.type
_entity_poly.pdbx_seq_one_letter_code
_entity_poly.pdbx_strand_id
1 'polypeptide(L)'
;MPDVPALYDRCRALGVIDELTGGPPDSGYRFIRSGCPRGPGSVLRRPNIGERSLNVHFHGAAGALVFGWDIDADELPALSGEEQRRRIAEQVPGRLRACLWRGTHAADRWRSGHQPLFPRLSVVMWRLPTDSSWRTPEVAAEHAESDVWTSLVSDLTDPSPGTLMQSERLGVERSSFRLAGAIRHVLAMRPLTDEVVGALNPRAGRDDRKRAVTANGYPRGFSRPGPPLDRGIGEGAALVTGDAYRTWGHFLFEPDGAGYHRIMVHHSGKALQTAGGEPGAALVQAEPHDGDPQKFLLQQYRNGVYQRVRTFTGADATPGAPDGSVYRIIAKESRLALQVSDPVPGSPVTLAEPDDGDGQLFCRRTLFGYGLFGHLRHRATDVPILIRPPARPYG
;
A
#
# COMPACT_ATOMS: atom_id res chain seq x y z
N MET A 1 -7.07 -1.49 -12.45
CA MET A 1 -6.07 -2.59 -12.48
C MET A 1 -4.97 -2.24 -13.48
N PRO A 2 -3.68 -2.44 -13.17
CA PRO A 2 -2.56 -2.16 -14.07
C PRO A 2 -2.61 -2.95 -15.39
N ASP A 3 -1.80 -2.61 -16.39
CA ASP A 3 -1.66 -3.46 -17.56
C ASP A 3 -1.02 -4.82 -17.24
N VAL A 4 -1.07 -5.75 -18.19
CA VAL A 4 -0.62 -7.14 -17.95
C VAL A 4 0.87 -7.21 -17.57
N PRO A 5 1.81 -6.52 -18.26
CA PRO A 5 3.21 -6.50 -17.84
C PRO A 5 3.43 -5.91 -16.44
N ALA A 6 2.81 -4.77 -16.13
CA ALA A 6 2.95 -4.15 -14.81
C ALA A 6 2.37 -5.03 -13.70
N LEU A 7 1.22 -5.67 -13.94
CA LEU A 7 0.63 -6.61 -12.99
C LEU A 7 1.52 -7.86 -12.81
N TYR A 8 2.17 -8.35 -13.87
CA TYR A 8 3.11 -9.48 -13.79
C TYR A 8 4.30 -9.17 -12.88
N ASP A 9 4.92 -8.01 -13.06
CA ASP A 9 6.03 -7.57 -12.23
C ASP A 9 5.59 -7.30 -10.79
N ARG A 10 4.41 -6.69 -10.60
CA ARG A 10 3.80 -6.52 -9.26
C ARG A 10 3.61 -7.86 -8.55
N CYS A 11 3.07 -8.86 -9.25
CA CYS A 11 2.87 -10.20 -8.70
C CYS A 11 4.19 -10.88 -8.29
N ARG A 12 5.24 -10.71 -9.09
CA ARG A 12 6.59 -11.21 -8.76
C ARG A 12 7.17 -10.52 -7.54
N ALA A 13 7.00 -9.21 -7.44
CA ALA A 13 7.44 -8.44 -6.29
C ALA A 13 6.74 -8.87 -5.00
N LEU A 14 5.40 -9.06 -5.04
CA LEU A 14 4.62 -9.57 -3.91
C LEU A 14 5.09 -10.96 -3.47
N GLY A 15 5.29 -11.89 -4.41
CA GLY A 15 5.81 -13.22 -4.10
C GLY A 15 7.21 -13.20 -3.48
N VAL A 16 8.07 -12.25 -3.87
CA VAL A 16 9.40 -12.08 -3.26
C VAL A 16 9.32 -11.49 -1.85
N ILE A 17 8.48 -10.48 -1.63
CA ILE A 17 8.28 -9.90 -0.29
C ILE A 17 7.77 -11.00 0.66
N ASP A 18 6.80 -11.81 0.23
CA ASP A 18 6.23 -12.86 1.08
C ASP A 18 7.17 -14.05 1.31
N GLU A 19 7.96 -14.44 0.32
CA GLU A 19 9.00 -15.45 0.49
C GLU A 19 10.06 -14.98 1.51
N LEU A 20 10.48 -13.71 1.46
CA LEU A 20 11.52 -13.19 2.33
C LEU A 20 11.04 -12.89 3.76
N THR A 21 9.76 -12.56 3.95
CA THR A 21 9.20 -12.28 5.29
C THR A 21 8.99 -13.55 6.13
N GLY A 22 9.00 -14.74 5.52
CA GLY A 22 9.11 -16.01 6.23
C GLY A 22 7.85 -16.47 6.97
N GLY A 23 6.67 -16.07 6.48
CA GLY A 23 5.39 -16.55 7.02
C GLY A 23 5.12 -18.04 6.70
N PRO A 24 4.11 -18.66 7.34
CA PRO A 24 3.68 -20.02 7.04
C PRO A 24 3.50 -20.27 5.52
N PRO A 25 3.75 -21.51 5.03
CA PRO A 25 3.71 -21.84 3.61
C PRO A 25 2.41 -21.48 2.88
N ASP A 26 1.29 -21.38 3.62
CA ASP A 26 -0.06 -21.22 3.08
C ASP A 26 -0.73 -19.88 3.45
N SER A 27 0.00 -18.89 3.96
CA SER A 27 -0.61 -17.63 4.44
C SER A 27 -0.23 -16.38 3.64
N GLY A 28 0.30 -16.52 2.42
CA GLY A 28 0.85 -15.39 1.65
C GLY A 28 0.84 -15.60 0.14
N TYR A 29 1.28 -14.57 -0.56
CA TYR A 29 1.53 -14.55 -1.98
C TYR A 29 2.61 -15.56 -2.37
N ARG A 30 2.23 -16.47 -3.26
CA ARG A 30 3.12 -17.45 -3.88
C ARG A 30 3.11 -17.27 -5.38
N PHE A 31 4.23 -16.83 -5.94
CA PHE A 31 4.38 -16.72 -7.38
C PHE A 31 5.04 -17.97 -7.96
N ILE A 32 4.36 -18.63 -8.89
CA ILE A 32 4.77 -19.91 -9.49
C ILE A 32 4.92 -19.70 -11.00
N ARG A 33 6.11 -19.95 -11.53
CA ARG A 33 6.44 -19.68 -12.95
C ARG A 33 5.78 -20.61 -13.96
N SER A 34 5.36 -21.81 -13.52
CA SER A 34 4.72 -22.86 -14.32
C SER A 34 3.34 -23.24 -13.75
N GLY A 35 2.48 -22.24 -13.64
CA GLY A 35 1.21 -22.30 -12.93
C GLY A 35 -0.03 -22.55 -13.78
N CYS A 36 -0.03 -22.21 -15.08
CA CYS A 36 -1.22 -22.44 -15.90
C CYS A 36 -1.33 -23.92 -16.30
N PRO A 37 -2.52 -24.56 -16.21
CA PRO A 37 -2.67 -25.99 -16.44
C PRO A 37 -2.50 -26.44 -17.89
N ARG A 38 -2.61 -25.51 -18.86
CA ARG A 38 -2.49 -25.79 -20.30
C ARG A 38 -1.56 -24.80 -21.00
N GLY A 39 -0.25 -24.94 -20.77
CA GLY A 39 0.79 -24.24 -21.51
C GLY A 39 1.73 -23.40 -20.65
N PRO A 40 2.63 -22.63 -21.28
CA PRO A 40 3.56 -21.75 -20.57
C PRO A 40 2.77 -20.63 -19.89
N GLY A 41 2.88 -20.53 -18.57
CA GLY A 41 2.19 -19.49 -17.82
C GLY A 41 2.56 -19.49 -16.35
N SER A 42 2.47 -18.33 -15.73
CA SER A 42 2.77 -18.14 -14.30
C SER A 42 1.49 -17.84 -13.54
N VAL A 43 1.51 -18.02 -12.22
CA VAL A 43 0.39 -17.69 -11.34
C VAL A 43 0.89 -17.05 -10.06
N LEU A 44 0.23 -15.98 -9.62
CA LEU A 44 0.27 -15.53 -8.24
C LEU A 44 -0.92 -16.17 -7.53
N ARG A 45 -0.66 -16.84 -6.40
CA ARG A 45 -1.71 -17.37 -5.52
C ARG A 45 -1.60 -16.72 -4.17
N ARG A 46 -2.72 -16.33 -3.59
CA ARG A 46 -2.83 -16.02 -2.17
C ARG A 46 -3.89 -16.96 -1.60
N PRO A 47 -3.49 -18.15 -1.10
CA PRO A 47 -4.43 -19.11 -0.57
C PRO A 47 -5.00 -18.64 0.78
N ASN A 48 -6.30 -18.85 0.94
CA ASN A 48 -7.08 -18.84 2.18
C ASN A 48 -6.61 -17.89 3.30
N ILE A 49 -6.88 -16.60 3.16
CA ILE A 49 -6.79 -15.63 4.25
C ILE A 49 -8.20 -15.35 4.76
N GLY A 50 -8.49 -15.80 5.98
CA GLY A 50 -9.81 -15.63 6.59
C GLY A 50 -10.93 -16.07 5.66
N GLU A 51 -10.78 -17.22 5.01
CA GLU A 51 -11.76 -17.76 4.05
C GLU A 51 -11.92 -16.90 2.78
N ARG A 52 -10.80 -16.36 2.29
CA ARG A 52 -10.72 -15.60 1.03
C ARG A 52 -9.53 -16.06 0.20
N SER A 53 -9.66 -16.04 -1.13
CA SER A 53 -8.57 -16.44 -2.02
C SER A 53 -8.45 -15.53 -3.24
N LEU A 54 -7.22 -15.33 -3.71
CA LEU A 54 -6.93 -14.54 -4.90
C LEU A 54 -5.94 -15.28 -5.80
N ASN A 55 -6.25 -15.34 -7.09
CA ASN A 55 -5.42 -15.94 -8.12
C ASN A 55 -5.25 -14.98 -9.29
N VAL A 56 -4.01 -14.78 -9.70
CA VAL A 56 -3.66 -14.03 -10.92
C VAL A 56 -2.88 -14.95 -11.85
N HIS A 57 -3.51 -15.37 -12.93
CA HIS A 57 -2.93 -16.23 -13.94
C HIS A 57 -2.44 -15.42 -15.13
N PHE A 58 -1.22 -15.71 -15.58
CA PHE A 58 -0.62 -15.17 -16.78
C PHE A 58 -0.40 -16.31 -17.77
N HIS A 59 -0.97 -16.20 -18.96
CA HIS A 59 -0.82 -17.19 -20.02
C HIS A 59 -0.09 -16.52 -21.18
N GLY A 60 1.24 -16.63 -21.19
CA GLY A 60 2.15 -16.05 -22.20
C GLY A 60 1.54 -15.00 -23.14
N ALA A 61 1.24 -15.41 -24.37
CA ALA A 61 0.68 -14.55 -25.41
C ALA A 61 -0.86 -14.39 -25.37
N ALA A 62 -1.56 -15.07 -24.47
CA ALA A 62 -3.02 -15.00 -24.31
C ALA A 62 -3.49 -13.93 -23.31
N GLY A 63 -2.58 -13.36 -22.53
CA GLY A 63 -2.90 -12.28 -21.57
C GLY A 63 -3.00 -12.78 -20.12
N ALA A 64 -3.86 -12.14 -19.34
CA ALA A 64 -4.01 -12.42 -17.91
C ALA A 64 -5.47 -12.60 -17.48
N LEU A 65 -5.65 -13.36 -16.41
CA LEU A 65 -6.93 -13.64 -15.76
C LEU A 65 -6.74 -13.50 -14.25
N VAL A 66 -7.54 -12.64 -13.63
CA VAL A 66 -7.62 -12.46 -12.18
C VAL A 66 -8.95 -13.04 -11.73
N PHE A 67 -8.94 -13.85 -10.70
CA PHE A 67 -10.15 -14.30 -10.05
C PHE A 67 -9.93 -14.59 -8.57
N GLY A 68 -11.01 -14.62 -7.82
CA GLY A 68 -10.96 -15.05 -6.44
C GLY A 68 -12.34 -15.02 -5.78
N TRP A 69 -12.33 -15.36 -4.51
CA TRP A 69 -13.53 -15.59 -3.71
C TRP A 69 -13.39 -14.97 -2.33
N ASP A 70 -14.53 -14.54 -1.82
CA ASP A 70 -14.77 -14.05 -0.48
C ASP A 70 -15.93 -14.85 0.13
N ILE A 71 -15.75 -15.37 1.35
CA ILE A 71 -16.81 -16.08 2.07
C ILE A 71 -18.08 -15.25 2.25
N ASP A 72 -17.95 -13.93 2.39
CA ASP A 72 -19.10 -13.04 2.56
C ASP A 72 -19.98 -13.01 1.28
N ALA A 73 -19.45 -13.42 0.13
CA ALA A 73 -20.20 -13.51 -1.12
C ALA A 73 -21.11 -14.75 -1.21
N ASP A 74 -20.92 -15.76 -0.34
CA ASP A 74 -21.77 -16.96 -0.32
C ASP A 74 -23.16 -16.68 0.30
N GLU A 75 -23.34 -15.55 1.00
CA GLU A 75 -24.61 -15.16 1.62
C GLU A 75 -25.63 -14.55 0.64
N LEU A 76 -25.24 -14.29 -0.62
CA LEU A 76 -26.09 -13.57 -1.57
C LEU A 76 -27.03 -14.53 -2.34
N PRO A 77 -28.32 -14.25 -2.54
CA PRO A 77 -29.28 -15.29 -2.93
C PRO A 77 -29.45 -15.60 -4.44
N ALA A 78 -28.76 -14.95 -5.38
CA ALA A 78 -29.22 -14.95 -6.78
C ALA A 78 -28.82 -16.13 -7.69
N LEU A 79 -27.65 -16.77 -7.53
CA LEU A 79 -27.17 -17.86 -8.39
C LEU A 79 -26.38 -18.92 -7.61
N SER A 80 -26.53 -20.21 -7.92
CA SER A 80 -25.61 -21.22 -7.39
C SER A 80 -24.18 -20.97 -7.88
N GLY A 81 -23.17 -21.30 -7.07
CA GLY A 81 -21.76 -21.13 -7.46
C GLY A 81 -21.39 -21.89 -8.74
N GLU A 82 -22.04 -23.02 -9.02
CA GLU A 82 -21.86 -23.77 -10.27
C GLU A 82 -22.43 -23.04 -11.50
N GLU A 83 -23.65 -22.52 -11.40
CA GLU A 83 -24.29 -21.75 -12.48
C GLU A 83 -23.50 -20.48 -12.78
N GLN A 84 -23.05 -19.77 -11.74
CA GLN A 84 -22.20 -18.58 -11.87
C GLN A 84 -20.90 -18.93 -12.63
N ARG A 85 -20.21 -20.00 -12.21
CA ARG A 85 -18.96 -20.45 -12.85
C ARG A 85 -19.16 -20.84 -14.32
N ARG A 86 -20.26 -21.50 -14.67
CA ARG A 86 -20.55 -21.89 -16.06
C ARG A 86 -20.68 -20.65 -16.94
N ARG A 87 -21.51 -19.69 -16.54
CA ARG A 87 -21.73 -18.44 -17.29
C ARG A 87 -20.46 -17.60 -17.42
N ILE A 88 -19.66 -17.51 -16.36
CA ILE A 88 -18.36 -16.84 -16.41
C ILE A 88 -17.42 -17.55 -17.40
N ALA A 89 -17.35 -18.89 -17.34
CA ALA A 89 -16.49 -19.67 -18.24
C ALA A 89 -16.84 -19.49 -19.72
N GLU A 90 -18.13 -19.34 -20.06
CA GLU A 90 -18.61 -19.08 -21.42
C GLU A 90 -18.03 -17.76 -21.98
N GLN A 91 -17.90 -16.74 -21.14
CA GLN A 91 -17.41 -15.40 -21.52
C GLN A 91 -15.88 -15.29 -21.50
N VAL A 92 -15.19 -16.05 -20.65
CA VAL A 92 -13.72 -16.02 -20.57
C VAL A 92 -13.11 -16.60 -21.87
N PRO A 93 -12.14 -15.91 -22.49
CA PRO A 93 -11.47 -16.38 -23.71
C PRO A 93 -10.89 -17.78 -23.57
N GLY A 94 -11.06 -18.63 -24.60
CA GLY A 94 -10.75 -20.06 -24.52
C GLY A 94 -9.32 -20.39 -24.05
N ARG A 95 -8.33 -19.56 -24.39
CA ARG A 95 -6.94 -19.73 -23.94
C ARG A 95 -6.75 -19.47 -22.43
N LEU A 96 -7.52 -18.55 -21.85
CA LEU A 96 -7.50 -18.23 -20.41
C LEU A 96 -8.45 -19.12 -19.60
N ARG A 97 -9.52 -19.64 -20.23
CA ARG A 97 -10.52 -20.52 -19.61
C ARG A 97 -9.89 -21.75 -18.93
N ALA A 98 -8.79 -22.26 -19.48
CA ALA A 98 -8.05 -23.37 -18.89
C ALA A 98 -7.31 -23.01 -17.59
N CYS A 99 -6.99 -21.73 -17.37
CA CYS A 99 -6.37 -21.27 -16.13
C CYS A 99 -7.43 -20.95 -15.05
N LEU A 100 -8.67 -20.63 -15.46
CA LEU A 100 -9.78 -20.38 -14.54
C LEU A 100 -10.03 -21.62 -13.66
N TRP A 101 -10.03 -22.82 -14.26
CA TRP A 101 -10.36 -24.06 -13.56
C TRP A 101 -9.26 -25.11 -13.63
N ARG A 102 -8.56 -25.36 -12.51
CA ARG A 102 -7.91 -26.65 -12.30
C ARG A 102 -8.93 -27.62 -11.71
N GLY A 103 -9.31 -28.64 -12.46
CA GLY A 103 -9.76 -29.86 -11.84
C GLY A 103 -8.67 -30.36 -10.88
N THR A 104 -9.05 -30.71 -9.65
CA THR A 104 -8.33 -31.58 -8.68
C THR A 104 -7.36 -31.00 -7.64
N HIS A 105 -7.12 -29.69 -7.52
CA HIS A 105 -6.33 -29.23 -6.35
C HIS A 105 -7.18 -29.25 -5.08
N ALA A 106 -6.70 -29.98 -4.07
CA ALA A 106 -7.31 -30.06 -2.75
C ALA A 106 -7.43 -28.69 -2.04
N ALA A 107 -6.63 -27.70 -2.46
CA ALA A 107 -6.70 -26.32 -1.98
C ALA A 107 -7.88 -25.50 -2.54
N ASP A 108 -8.47 -25.92 -3.67
CA ASP A 108 -9.62 -25.24 -4.31
C ASP A 108 -10.96 -25.93 -3.97
N ARG A 109 -10.93 -26.96 -3.12
CA ARG A 109 -12.11 -27.69 -2.63
C ARG A 109 -12.30 -27.39 -1.15
N TRP A 110 -13.29 -26.56 -0.83
CA TRP A 110 -13.78 -26.51 0.54
C TRP A 110 -14.54 -27.81 0.81
N ARG A 111 -14.06 -28.61 1.77
CA ARG A 111 -14.75 -29.81 2.27
C ARG A 111 -15.45 -29.46 3.58
N SER A 112 -16.62 -28.84 3.49
CA SER A 112 -17.66 -29.09 4.49
C SER A 112 -18.32 -30.42 4.16
N GLY A 113 -18.80 -31.13 5.18
CA GLY A 113 -19.27 -32.51 5.11
C GLY A 113 -19.99 -32.89 3.80
N HIS A 114 -19.50 -33.96 3.18
CA HIS A 114 -20.13 -34.76 2.12
C HIS A 114 -20.55 -34.13 0.78
N GLN A 115 -20.40 -32.81 0.55
CA GLN A 115 -20.58 -32.24 -0.80
C GLN A 115 -19.46 -31.27 -1.21
N PRO A 116 -18.97 -31.35 -2.46
CA PRO A 116 -18.06 -30.34 -3.00
C PRO A 116 -18.81 -29.03 -3.17
N LEU A 117 -18.62 -28.08 -2.25
CA LEU A 117 -19.07 -26.72 -2.43
C LEU A 117 -18.10 -26.02 -3.39
N PHE A 118 -18.66 -25.47 -4.48
CA PHE A 118 -17.93 -24.59 -5.38
C PHE A 118 -18.13 -23.16 -4.88
N PRO A 119 -17.14 -22.55 -4.20
CA PRO A 119 -17.28 -21.17 -3.74
C PRO A 119 -17.61 -20.26 -4.91
N ARG A 120 -18.46 -19.26 -4.67
CA ARG A 120 -18.77 -18.25 -5.68
C ARG A 120 -17.50 -17.46 -6.04
N LEU A 121 -17.51 -16.74 -7.14
CA LEU A 121 -16.41 -15.83 -7.46
C LEU A 121 -16.86 -14.42 -7.14
N SER A 122 -16.10 -13.76 -6.28
CA SER A 122 -16.32 -12.36 -5.88
C SER A 122 -15.62 -11.40 -6.85
N VAL A 123 -14.55 -11.84 -7.51
CA VAL A 123 -13.93 -11.10 -8.61
C VAL A 123 -13.59 -12.04 -9.75
N VAL A 124 -13.88 -11.62 -10.97
CA VAL A 124 -13.30 -12.17 -12.19
C VAL A 124 -13.05 -11.04 -13.16
N MET A 125 -11.83 -10.96 -13.67
CA MET A 125 -11.50 -10.07 -14.76
C MET A 125 -10.39 -10.66 -15.63
N TRP A 126 -10.40 -10.35 -16.92
CA TRP A 126 -9.35 -10.76 -17.84
C TRP A 126 -8.94 -9.63 -18.76
N ARG A 127 -7.73 -9.73 -19.29
CA ARG A 127 -7.23 -8.80 -20.29
C ARG A 127 -6.38 -9.53 -21.32
N LEU A 128 -6.80 -9.44 -22.58
CA LEU A 128 -6.02 -9.92 -23.72
C LEU A 128 -4.96 -8.87 -24.11
N PRO A 129 -3.88 -9.26 -24.82
CA PRO A 129 -2.87 -8.29 -25.27
C PRO A 129 -3.41 -7.15 -26.14
N THR A 130 -4.51 -7.42 -26.87
CA THR A 130 -5.18 -6.44 -27.75
C THR A 130 -6.20 -5.56 -27.01
N ASP A 131 -6.50 -5.85 -25.74
CA ASP A 131 -7.48 -5.09 -24.98
C ASP A 131 -6.85 -3.82 -24.39
N SER A 132 -7.53 -2.68 -24.56
CA SER A 132 -7.16 -1.41 -23.93
C SER A 132 -7.52 -1.34 -22.45
N SER A 133 -8.47 -2.17 -21.99
CA SER A 133 -8.95 -2.23 -20.61
C SER A 133 -9.16 -3.66 -20.13
N TRP A 134 -9.36 -3.84 -18.82
CA TRP A 134 -9.78 -5.13 -18.26
C TRP A 134 -11.25 -5.37 -18.53
N ARG A 135 -11.59 -6.60 -18.90
CA ARG A 135 -12.97 -7.07 -19.08
C ARG A 135 -13.43 -7.82 -17.84
N THR A 136 -14.71 -7.71 -17.52
CA THR A 136 -15.39 -8.44 -16.45
C THR A 136 -16.57 -9.22 -17.05
N PRO A 137 -17.02 -10.32 -16.42
CA PRO A 137 -18.20 -11.03 -16.90
C PRO A 137 -19.46 -10.19 -16.71
N GLU A 138 -20.46 -10.39 -17.56
CA GLU A 138 -21.79 -9.76 -17.46
C GLU A 138 -22.60 -10.27 -16.26
N VAL A 139 -22.27 -11.48 -15.78
CA VAL A 139 -22.81 -11.97 -14.51
C VAL A 139 -22.13 -11.18 -13.41
N ALA A 140 -22.88 -10.25 -12.81
CA ALA A 140 -22.40 -9.49 -11.66
C ALA A 140 -21.89 -10.48 -10.60
N ALA A 141 -20.61 -10.39 -10.27
CA ALA A 141 -20.19 -10.85 -8.97
C ALA A 141 -20.89 -9.93 -7.97
N GLU A 142 -21.87 -10.45 -7.24
CA GLU A 142 -22.50 -9.69 -6.17
C GLU A 142 -21.41 -9.48 -5.11
N HIS A 143 -21.03 -8.21 -4.90
CA HIS A 143 -19.99 -7.88 -3.94
C HIS A 143 -20.66 -7.68 -2.58
N ALA A 144 -20.29 -8.50 -1.60
CA ALA A 144 -20.33 -8.04 -0.23
C ALA A 144 -19.25 -6.96 -0.10
N GLU A 145 -19.59 -5.78 0.42
CA GLU A 145 -18.60 -4.76 0.77
C GLU A 145 -17.73 -5.32 1.91
N SER A 146 -16.63 -5.98 1.56
CA SER A 146 -15.68 -6.54 2.52
C SER A 146 -14.36 -5.76 2.47
N ASP A 147 -13.97 -5.19 3.62
CA ASP A 147 -12.72 -4.43 3.79
C ASP A 147 -11.48 -5.29 3.44
N VAL A 148 -11.53 -6.58 3.74
CA VAL A 148 -10.44 -7.53 3.47
C VAL A 148 -10.26 -7.75 1.97
N TRP A 149 -11.36 -7.83 1.22
CA TRP A 149 -11.32 -7.97 -0.24
C TRP A 149 -10.73 -6.73 -0.91
N THR A 150 -11.15 -5.55 -0.43
CA THR A 150 -10.61 -4.27 -0.88
C THR A 150 -9.10 -4.20 -0.64
N SER A 151 -8.63 -4.69 0.49
CA SER A 151 -7.19 -4.79 0.80
C SER A 151 -6.44 -5.74 -0.17
N LEU A 152 -6.97 -6.94 -0.42
CA LEU A 152 -6.35 -7.93 -1.33
C LEU A 152 -6.21 -7.42 -2.77
N VAL A 153 -7.22 -6.72 -3.28
CA VAL A 153 -7.18 -6.09 -4.61
C VAL A 153 -6.29 -4.84 -4.59
N SER A 154 -6.23 -4.12 -3.49
CA SER A 154 -5.32 -2.97 -3.32
C SER A 154 -3.86 -3.40 -3.45
N ASP A 155 -3.46 -4.54 -2.90
CA ASP A 155 -2.08 -5.05 -3.07
C ASP A 155 -1.69 -5.27 -4.54
N LEU A 156 -2.65 -5.57 -5.42
CA LEU A 156 -2.43 -5.71 -6.87
C LEU A 156 -2.49 -4.38 -7.64
N THR A 157 -3.25 -3.41 -7.15
CA THR A 157 -3.62 -2.19 -7.89
C THR A 157 -2.92 -0.94 -7.39
N ASP A 158 -2.59 -0.89 -6.10
CA ASP A 158 -1.98 0.23 -5.43
C ASP A 158 -0.46 0.06 -5.33
N PRO A 159 0.34 0.85 -6.07
CA PRO A 159 1.78 0.71 -6.04
C PRO A 159 2.44 1.24 -4.75
N SER A 160 1.64 1.79 -3.83
CA SER A 160 2.05 2.36 -2.54
C SER A 160 2.85 1.38 -1.67
N PRO A 161 4.08 1.74 -1.22
CA PRO A 161 4.82 1.00 -0.22
C PRO A 161 4.10 0.96 1.14
N GLY A 162 3.38 2.04 1.49
CA GLY A 162 2.61 2.14 2.72
C GLY A 162 1.58 1.03 2.86
N THR A 163 0.87 0.76 1.77
CA THR A 163 -0.18 -0.26 1.72
C THR A 163 0.40 -1.65 2.01
N LEU A 164 1.60 -1.96 1.50
CA LEU A 164 2.27 -3.23 1.79
C LEU A 164 2.84 -3.32 3.21
N MET A 165 3.34 -2.21 3.78
CA MET A 165 3.82 -2.20 5.18
C MET A 165 2.72 -2.53 6.19
N GLN A 166 1.46 -2.27 5.81
CA GLN A 166 0.28 -2.54 6.65
C GLN A 166 -0.20 -3.98 6.55
N SER A 167 0.36 -4.78 5.63
CA SER A 167 0.04 -6.20 5.57
C SER A 167 0.40 -6.88 6.89
N GLU A 168 -0.44 -7.82 7.32
CA GLU A 168 -0.25 -8.62 8.55
C GLU A 168 1.14 -9.27 8.63
N ARG A 169 1.78 -9.52 7.47
CA ARG A 169 3.10 -10.14 7.38
C ARG A 169 4.26 -9.20 7.67
N LEU A 170 4.18 -7.95 7.23
CA LEU A 170 5.22 -6.97 7.48
C LEU A 170 5.06 -6.31 8.85
N GLY A 171 3.82 -6.17 9.32
CA GLY A 171 3.52 -5.63 10.63
C GLY A 171 3.68 -4.12 10.67
N VAL A 172 2.60 -3.42 11.05
CA VAL A 172 2.60 -1.95 11.11
C VAL A 172 3.66 -1.41 12.06
N GLU A 173 4.02 -2.17 13.10
CA GLU A 173 5.04 -1.84 14.09
C GLU A 173 6.47 -1.79 13.52
N ARG A 174 6.70 -2.37 12.34
CA ARG A 174 8.01 -2.36 11.65
C ARG A 174 8.15 -1.21 10.65
N SER A 175 7.10 -0.39 10.49
CA SER A 175 7.07 0.73 9.54
C SER A 175 8.23 1.69 9.80
N SER A 176 9.02 1.94 8.76
CA SER A 176 10.20 2.82 8.77
C SER A 176 10.56 3.22 7.34
N PHE A 177 11.35 4.28 7.18
CA PHE A 177 11.96 4.66 5.91
C PHE A 177 12.80 3.51 5.34
N ARG A 178 13.51 2.77 6.21
CA ARG A 178 14.30 1.61 5.80
C ARG A 178 13.43 0.52 5.18
N LEU A 179 12.31 0.16 5.83
CA LEU A 179 11.37 -0.84 5.31
C LEU A 179 10.69 -0.36 4.01
N ALA A 180 10.23 0.90 3.99
CA ALA A 180 9.61 1.49 2.81
C ALA A 180 10.57 1.52 1.61
N GLY A 181 11.84 1.89 1.83
CA GLY A 181 12.89 1.85 0.80
C GLY A 181 13.12 0.44 0.23
N ALA A 182 13.12 -0.59 1.09
CA ALA A 182 13.24 -1.97 0.66
C ALA A 182 12.04 -2.43 -0.17
N ILE A 183 10.82 -2.09 0.24
CA ILE A 183 9.60 -2.38 -0.54
C ILE A 183 9.65 -1.67 -1.89
N ARG A 184 9.99 -0.38 -1.92
CA ARG A 184 10.14 0.39 -3.16
C ARG A 184 11.17 -0.24 -4.10
N HIS A 185 12.30 -0.69 -3.56
CA HIS A 185 13.33 -1.39 -4.31
C HIS A 185 12.79 -2.67 -4.97
N VAL A 186 12.03 -3.47 -4.21
CA VAL A 186 11.46 -4.73 -4.72
C VAL A 186 10.35 -4.46 -5.75
N LEU A 187 9.49 -3.48 -5.52
CA LEU A 187 8.42 -3.09 -6.44
C LEU A 187 8.98 -2.50 -7.75
N ALA A 188 10.13 -1.82 -7.69
CA ALA A 188 10.84 -1.31 -8.85
C ALA A 188 11.62 -2.40 -9.62
N MET A 189 11.47 -3.69 -9.25
CA MET A 189 12.09 -4.82 -9.92
C MET A 189 13.62 -4.73 -9.99
N ARG A 190 14.25 -4.13 -8.98
CA ARG A 190 15.71 -3.99 -8.88
C ARG A 190 16.34 -5.24 -8.26
N PRO A 191 17.56 -5.64 -8.64
CA PRO A 191 18.23 -6.81 -8.06
C PRO A 191 18.32 -6.74 -6.53
N LEU A 192 17.99 -7.84 -5.85
CA LEU A 192 17.99 -7.88 -4.37
C LEU A 192 19.41 -7.73 -3.80
N THR A 193 19.58 -6.77 -2.88
CA THR A 193 20.81 -6.57 -2.10
C THR A 193 20.68 -7.18 -0.71
N ASP A 194 21.79 -7.40 -0.01
CA ASP A 194 21.77 -7.87 1.39
C ASP A 194 21.06 -6.86 2.31
N GLU A 195 21.19 -5.56 2.02
CA GLU A 195 20.51 -4.49 2.76
C GLU A 195 18.98 -4.55 2.62
N VAL A 196 18.47 -4.74 1.39
CA VAL A 196 17.03 -4.85 1.11
C VAL A 196 16.45 -6.10 1.78
N VAL A 197 17.16 -7.23 1.70
CA VAL A 197 16.74 -8.48 2.36
C VAL A 197 16.71 -8.28 3.87
N GLY A 198 17.75 -7.71 4.47
CA GLY A 198 17.81 -7.46 5.91
C GLY A 198 16.76 -6.46 6.41
N ALA A 199 16.34 -5.50 5.58
CA ALA A 199 15.26 -4.58 5.90
C ALA A 199 13.89 -5.29 5.91
N LEU A 200 13.63 -6.16 4.93
CA LEU A 200 12.39 -6.95 4.84
C LEU A 200 12.31 -8.03 5.93
N ASN A 201 13.42 -8.67 6.23
CA ASN A 201 13.53 -9.67 7.29
C ASN A 201 14.96 -9.70 7.85
N PRO A 202 15.19 -9.17 9.06
CA PRO A 202 16.52 -9.17 9.69
C PRO A 202 17.11 -10.56 9.94
N ARG A 203 16.29 -11.62 9.91
CA ARG A 203 16.73 -13.01 10.08
C ARG A 203 17.03 -13.71 8.76
N ALA A 204 16.66 -13.13 7.62
CA ALA A 204 16.91 -13.73 6.32
C ALA A 204 18.39 -13.65 5.94
N GLY A 205 18.92 -14.76 5.45
CA GLY A 205 20.31 -14.90 5.02
C GLY A 205 20.48 -14.89 3.49
N ARG A 206 21.72 -15.13 3.06
CA ARG A 206 22.07 -15.22 1.63
C ARG A 206 21.32 -16.33 0.88
N ASP A 207 21.00 -17.43 1.56
CA ASP A 207 20.31 -18.55 0.94
C ASP A 207 18.82 -18.28 0.76
N ASP A 208 18.18 -17.54 1.67
CA ASP A 208 16.81 -17.03 1.50
C ASP A 208 16.71 -16.17 0.24
N ARG A 209 17.68 -15.26 0.05
CA ARG A 209 17.76 -14.44 -1.17
C ARG A 209 17.85 -15.30 -2.43
N LYS A 210 18.75 -16.29 -2.46
CA LYS A 210 18.92 -17.18 -3.63
C LYS A 210 17.65 -17.96 -3.93
N ARG A 211 16.96 -18.46 -2.89
CA ARG A 211 15.67 -19.13 -3.01
C ARG A 211 14.62 -18.19 -3.60
N ALA A 212 14.45 -17.00 -3.03
CA ALA A 212 13.48 -16.02 -3.50
C ALA A 212 13.69 -15.62 -4.97
N VAL A 213 14.94 -15.36 -5.38
CA VAL A 213 15.27 -15.04 -6.77
C VAL A 213 14.96 -16.21 -7.70
N THR A 214 15.32 -17.43 -7.31
CA THR A 214 15.17 -18.62 -8.16
C THR A 214 13.71 -19.04 -8.30
N ALA A 215 12.96 -19.09 -7.19
CA ALA A 215 11.57 -19.51 -7.16
C ALA A 215 10.66 -18.56 -7.95
N ASN A 216 10.83 -17.25 -7.74
CA ASN A 216 9.98 -16.23 -8.36
C ASN A 216 10.52 -15.75 -9.72
N GLY A 217 11.70 -16.22 -10.12
CA GLY A 217 12.40 -15.76 -11.32
C GLY A 217 12.71 -14.27 -11.29
N TYR A 218 12.87 -13.68 -10.10
CA TYR A 218 13.05 -12.25 -9.87
C TYR A 218 14.33 -11.72 -10.56
N PRO A 219 14.38 -10.44 -11.01
CA PRO A 219 15.49 -9.96 -11.83
C PRO A 219 16.85 -10.10 -11.15
N ARG A 220 17.84 -10.54 -11.93
CA ARG A 220 19.26 -10.61 -11.52
C ARG A 220 20.07 -9.43 -12.05
N GLY A 221 19.49 -8.63 -12.93
CA GLY A 221 20.07 -7.43 -13.54
C GLY A 221 19.02 -6.34 -13.68
N PHE A 222 19.44 -5.17 -14.15
CA PHE A 222 18.55 -4.02 -14.32
C PHE A 222 17.36 -4.38 -15.22
N SER A 223 16.15 -4.14 -14.73
CA SER A 223 14.91 -4.24 -15.50
C SER A 223 14.37 -2.84 -15.79
N ARG A 224 13.52 -2.72 -16.81
CA ARG A 224 12.86 -1.46 -17.20
C ARG A 224 12.16 -0.85 -15.97
N PRO A 225 12.20 0.47 -15.76
CA PRO A 225 11.49 1.09 -14.64
C PRO A 225 10.00 0.73 -14.70
N GLY A 226 9.49 0.18 -13.61
CA GLY A 226 8.07 -0.08 -13.42
C GLY A 226 7.25 1.21 -13.36
N PRO A 227 5.91 1.11 -13.25
CA PRO A 227 5.05 2.28 -13.08
C PRO A 227 5.46 3.08 -11.82
N PRO A 228 5.19 4.40 -11.79
CA PRO A 228 5.52 5.24 -10.64
C PRO A 228 4.90 4.69 -9.35
N LEU A 229 5.72 4.51 -8.32
CA LEU A 229 5.27 3.94 -7.03
C LEU A 229 4.42 4.91 -6.20
N ASP A 230 4.43 6.19 -6.58
CA ASP A 230 3.73 7.30 -5.94
C ASP A 230 2.41 7.64 -6.63
N ARG A 231 1.84 6.69 -7.40
CA ARG A 231 0.61 6.87 -8.18
C ARG A 231 0.67 8.07 -9.13
N GLY A 232 1.88 8.38 -9.64
CA GLY A 232 2.10 9.44 -10.63
C GLY A 232 2.10 10.85 -10.05
N ILE A 233 2.13 11.01 -8.72
CA ILE A 233 2.23 12.34 -8.10
C ILE A 233 3.60 12.98 -8.35
N GLY A 234 4.68 12.17 -8.36
CA GLY A 234 6.02 12.65 -8.63
C GLY A 234 6.73 13.31 -7.45
N GLU A 235 7.94 13.79 -7.72
CA GLU A 235 8.72 14.64 -6.82
C GLU A 235 8.13 16.05 -6.73
N GLY A 236 8.29 16.72 -5.59
CA GLY A 236 7.94 18.13 -5.46
C GLY A 236 6.45 18.41 -5.26
N ALA A 237 5.60 17.39 -5.16
CA ALA A 237 4.18 17.62 -4.90
C ALA A 237 3.96 18.21 -3.50
N ALA A 238 3.22 19.32 -3.47
CA ALA A 238 3.06 20.15 -2.29
C ALA A 238 2.18 19.51 -1.22
N LEU A 239 2.52 19.79 0.04
CA LEU A 239 1.67 19.58 1.20
C LEU A 239 0.62 20.70 1.24
N VAL A 240 -0.65 20.30 1.33
CA VAL A 240 -1.81 21.20 1.33
C VAL A 240 -2.83 20.74 2.36
N THR A 241 -3.79 21.61 2.66
CA THR A 241 -5.05 21.21 3.29
C THR A 241 -5.95 20.44 2.30
N GLY A 242 -6.75 19.51 2.81
CA GLY A 242 -7.60 18.62 2.02
C GLY A 242 -9.10 18.76 2.28
N ASP A 243 -9.91 18.17 1.40
CA ASP A 243 -11.37 18.12 1.49
C ASP A 243 -11.90 16.84 2.17
N ALA A 244 -11.11 15.77 2.17
CA ALA A 244 -11.48 14.49 2.76
C ALA A 244 -10.28 13.65 3.21
N TYR A 245 -10.55 12.65 4.05
CA TYR A 245 -9.58 11.62 4.39
C TYR A 245 -9.31 10.75 3.19
N ARG A 246 -8.06 10.79 2.72
CA ARG A 246 -7.54 9.85 1.74
C ARG A 246 -6.16 9.40 2.19
N THR A 247 -5.71 8.28 1.63
CA THR A 247 -4.35 7.73 1.82
C THR A 247 -3.22 8.74 1.56
N TRP A 248 -3.52 9.87 0.92
CA TRP A 248 -2.61 11.00 0.68
C TRP A 248 -2.21 11.78 1.94
N GLY A 249 -2.98 11.70 3.03
CA GLY A 249 -2.73 12.37 4.30
C GLY A 249 -2.23 11.47 5.42
N HIS A 250 -1.72 10.28 5.08
CA HIS A 250 -1.19 9.32 6.06
C HIS A 250 0.32 9.54 6.17
N PHE A 251 0.79 9.77 7.40
CA PHE A 251 2.20 10.04 7.68
C PHE A 251 2.74 9.12 8.77
N LEU A 252 4.01 8.71 8.62
CA LEU A 252 4.80 8.12 9.69
C LEU A 252 5.83 9.15 10.17
N PHE A 253 5.96 9.33 11.47
CA PHE A 253 6.96 10.19 12.08
C PHE A 253 8.05 9.32 12.69
N GLU A 254 9.16 9.15 11.95
CA GLU A 254 10.28 8.33 12.39
C GLU A 254 11.32 9.21 13.10
N PRO A 255 11.68 8.92 14.37
CA PRO A 255 12.72 9.66 15.07
C PRO A 255 14.09 9.41 14.43
N ASP A 256 14.91 10.46 14.30
CA ASP A 256 16.27 10.36 13.72
C ASP A 256 17.36 10.01 14.74
N GLY A 257 16.99 9.89 16.02
CA GLY A 257 17.91 9.65 17.14
C GLY A 257 18.61 10.92 17.69
N ALA A 258 18.59 12.03 16.96
CA ALA A 258 19.17 13.32 17.36
C ALA A 258 18.13 14.31 17.93
N GLY A 259 16.90 13.85 18.17
CA GLY A 259 15.80 14.67 18.67
C GLY A 259 14.98 15.36 17.59
N TYR A 260 15.20 15.01 16.32
CA TYR A 260 14.34 15.39 15.20
C TYR A 260 13.60 14.16 14.67
N HIS A 261 12.68 14.40 13.75
CA HIS A 261 11.89 13.38 13.08
C HIS A 261 12.00 13.58 11.58
N ARG A 262 11.99 12.47 10.86
CA ARG A 262 11.67 12.46 9.43
C ARG A 262 10.20 12.08 9.30
N ILE A 263 9.51 12.70 8.35
CA ILE A 263 8.08 12.47 8.13
C ILE A 263 7.92 11.74 6.81
N MET A 264 7.53 10.46 6.84
CA MET A 264 7.30 9.67 5.65
C MET A 264 5.85 9.80 5.18
N VAL A 265 5.70 9.97 3.88
CA VAL A 265 4.43 9.98 3.17
C VAL A 265 4.03 8.53 2.84
N HIS A 266 2.93 8.06 3.41
CA HIS A 266 2.48 6.67 3.32
C HIS A 266 2.37 6.14 1.88
N HIS A 267 1.67 6.88 1.01
CA HIS A 267 1.32 6.39 -0.33
C HIS A 267 2.52 6.23 -1.26
N SER A 268 3.67 6.85 -0.97
CA SER A 268 4.85 6.85 -1.83
C SER A 268 6.09 6.30 -1.14
N GLY A 269 6.11 6.25 0.20
CA GLY A 269 7.32 5.97 0.98
C GLY A 269 8.39 7.06 0.88
N LYS A 270 8.02 8.24 0.36
CA LYS A 270 8.90 9.42 0.24
C LYS A 270 8.91 10.23 1.53
N ALA A 271 9.87 11.14 1.67
CA ALA A 271 9.97 12.03 2.82
C ALA A 271 9.27 13.36 2.55
N LEU A 272 8.74 13.98 3.60
CA LEU A 272 8.41 15.41 3.59
C LEU A 272 9.71 16.21 3.60
N GLN A 273 9.76 17.27 2.80
CA GLN A 273 10.92 18.12 2.61
C GLN A 273 10.52 19.59 2.50
N THR A 274 11.35 20.48 3.04
CA THR A 274 11.26 21.92 2.77
C THR A 274 11.79 22.24 1.38
N ALA A 275 11.01 22.98 0.58
CA ALA A 275 11.44 23.41 -0.76
C ALA A 275 12.42 24.61 -0.72
N GLY A 276 12.59 25.22 0.45
CA GLY A 276 13.44 26.38 0.73
C GLY A 276 13.56 26.60 2.25
N GLY A 277 14.41 27.55 2.65
CA GLY A 277 14.68 27.88 4.06
C GLY A 277 14.01 29.16 4.55
N GLU A 278 13.35 29.89 3.65
CA GLU A 278 12.73 31.19 3.86
C GLU A 278 11.26 31.10 4.29
N PRO A 279 10.71 32.13 4.96
CA PRO A 279 9.27 32.24 5.19
C PRO A 279 8.50 32.21 3.86
N GLY A 280 7.40 31.46 3.84
CA GLY A 280 6.59 31.19 2.65
C GLY A 280 7.06 29.97 1.84
N ALA A 281 8.22 29.39 2.14
CA ALA A 281 8.69 28.19 1.46
C ALA A 281 7.69 27.03 1.60
N ALA A 282 7.42 26.34 0.50
CA ALA A 282 6.49 25.22 0.48
C ALA A 282 7.09 23.95 1.12
N LEU A 283 6.20 23.08 1.59
CA LEU A 283 6.56 21.71 1.96
C LEU A 283 6.17 20.78 0.82
N VAL A 284 7.05 19.85 0.45
CA VAL A 284 6.85 18.93 -0.67
C VAL A 284 7.23 17.50 -0.30
N GLN A 285 6.73 16.51 -1.04
CA GLN A 285 7.31 15.17 -0.97
C GLN A 285 8.56 15.06 -1.85
N ALA A 286 9.59 14.37 -1.36
CA ALA A 286 10.84 14.15 -2.06
C ALA A 286 11.49 12.79 -1.74
N GLU A 287 12.41 12.33 -2.59
CA GLU A 287 13.20 11.12 -2.32
C GLU A 287 13.88 11.17 -0.94
N PRO A 288 13.76 10.12 -0.11
CA PRO A 288 14.36 10.11 1.22
C PRO A 288 15.89 10.27 1.19
N HIS A 289 16.40 11.23 1.95
CA HIS A 289 17.82 11.43 2.22
C HIS A 289 18.07 11.98 3.63
N ASP A 290 19.32 12.01 4.10
CA ASP A 290 19.63 12.42 5.47
C ASP A 290 19.96 13.92 5.63
N GLY A 291 19.71 14.72 4.59
CA GLY A 291 19.82 16.19 4.64
C GLY A 291 18.83 16.83 5.63
N ASP A 292 19.23 17.98 6.16
CA ASP A 292 18.43 18.76 7.12
C ASP A 292 17.08 19.29 6.62
N PRO A 293 16.85 19.54 5.31
CA PRO A 293 15.53 19.85 4.75
C PRO A 293 14.43 18.81 5.04
N GLN A 294 14.80 17.58 5.40
CA GLN A 294 13.87 16.47 5.71
C GLN A 294 13.75 16.17 7.21
N LYS A 295 14.28 17.04 8.07
CA LYS A 295 14.28 16.85 9.52
C LYS A 295 13.44 17.91 10.20
N PHE A 296 12.58 17.46 11.11
CA PHE A 296 11.60 18.30 11.79
C PHE A 296 11.65 18.09 13.30
N LEU A 297 11.66 19.19 14.05
CA LEU A 297 11.43 19.17 15.48
C LEU A 297 9.92 19.14 15.73
N LEU A 298 9.47 18.18 16.54
CA LEU A 298 8.09 18.10 16.99
C LEU A 298 7.99 18.68 18.40
N GLN A 299 7.09 19.65 18.57
CA GLN A 299 6.77 20.23 19.87
C GLN A 299 5.31 19.97 20.18
N GLN A 300 5.01 19.31 21.29
CA GLN A 300 3.66 19.11 21.77
C GLN A 300 3.26 20.27 22.68
N TYR A 301 2.08 20.82 22.46
CA TYR A 301 1.52 21.86 23.33
C TYR A 301 0.74 21.20 24.47
N ARG A 302 1.23 21.37 25.71
CA ARG A 302 0.60 20.85 26.94
C ARG A 302 0.59 21.93 28.01
N ASN A 303 -0.59 22.21 28.58
CA ASN A 303 -0.76 23.14 29.70
C ASN A 303 -0.11 24.52 29.46
N GLY A 304 -0.27 25.08 28.26
CA GLY A 304 0.29 26.40 27.93
C GLY A 304 1.77 26.40 27.53
N VAL A 305 2.43 25.24 27.46
CA VAL A 305 3.87 25.14 27.20
C VAL A 305 4.18 24.14 26.09
N TYR A 306 5.15 24.47 25.24
CA TYR A 306 5.68 23.56 24.23
C TYR A 306 6.76 22.66 24.81
N GLN A 307 6.58 21.35 24.63
CA GLN A 307 7.54 20.33 25.05
C GLN A 307 8.06 19.58 23.83
N ARG A 308 9.38 19.35 23.76
CA ARG A 308 9.97 18.56 22.67
C ARG A 308 9.54 17.11 22.78
N VAL A 309 9.06 16.56 21.67
CA VAL A 309 8.69 15.16 21.55
C VAL A 309 9.90 14.40 21.02
N ARG A 310 10.29 13.32 21.71
CA ARG A 310 11.39 12.43 21.25
C ARG A 310 10.88 11.23 20.45
N THR A 311 9.65 10.80 20.74
CA THR A 311 9.03 9.66 20.11
C THR A 311 7.58 10.00 19.83
N PHE A 312 7.17 9.84 18.59
CA PHE A 312 5.79 10.05 18.15
C PHE A 312 4.96 8.75 18.26
N THR A 313 5.12 8.00 19.35
CA THR A 313 4.46 6.69 19.55
C THR A 313 2.98 6.85 19.91
N GLY A 314 2.14 5.98 19.33
CA GLY A 314 0.68 6.13 19.20
C GLY A 314 -0.20 5.83 20.42
N ALA A 315 0.25 6.06 21.65
CA ALA A 315 -0.62 6.00 22.82
C ALA A 315 -0.70 7.40 23.41
N ASP A 316 -1.68 8.20 22.96
CA ASP A 316 -2.24 9.34 23.71
C ASP A 316 -3.46 9.89 22.94
N ALA A 317 -4.51 9.08 22.92
CA ALA A 317 -5.89 9.55 22.85
C ALA A 317 -6.76 8.49 23.52
N THR A 318 -6.76 8.48 24.85
CA THR A 318 -7.84 7.83 25.60
C THR A 318 -9.17 8.41 25.08
N PRO A 319 -10.19 7.59 24.81
CA PRO A 319 -11.53 8.11 24.52
C PRO A 319 -11.96 9.03 25.67
N GLY A 320 -12.13 10.32 25.39
CA GLY A 320 -12.47 11.33 26.41
C GLY A 320 -11.31 12.19 26.93
N ALA A 321 -10.08 12.04 26.43
CA ALA A 321 -9.03 13.05 26.66
C ALA A 321 -9.46 14.38 25.99
N PRO A 322 -9.39 15.53 26.70
CA PRO A 322 -9.79 16.82 26.15
C PRO A 322 -8.82 17.21 25.03
N ASP A 323 -9.32 17.11 23.79
CA ASP A 323 -8.61 17.34 22.52
C ASP A 323 -7.34 16.49 22.29
N GLY A 324 -7.25 15.90 21.10
CA GLY A 324 -6.07 15.15 20.68
C GLY A 324 -4.79 15.97 20.84
N SER A 325 -3.66 15.29 21.08
CA SER A 325 -2.36 15.95 21.22
C SER A 325 -2.13 16.98 20.11
N VAL A 326 -1.92 18.24 20.51
CA VAL A 326 -1.65 19.38 19.62
C VAL A 326 -0.15 19.53 19.45
N TYR A 327 0.29 19.74 18.21
CA TYR A 327 1.71 19.83 17.86
C TYR A 327 2.00 21.07 17.02
N ARG A 328 3.18 21.65 17.24
CA ARG A 328 3.91 22.50 16.30
C ARG A 328 5.04 21.69 15.67
N ILE A 329 5.23 21.85 14.36
CA ILE A 329 6.27 21.16 13.59
C ILE A 329 7.23 22.22 13.06
N ILE A 330 8.52 22.09 13.37
CA ILE A 330 9.54 23.09 13.04
C ILE A 330 10.60 22.46 12.15
N ALA A 331 10.89 23.06 11.00
CA ALA A 331 11.97 22.62 10.11
C ALA A 331 13.33 22.81 10.78
N LYS A 332 14.18 21.79 10.73
CA LYS A 332 15.51 21.83 11.36
C LYS A 332 16.41 22.89 10.74
N GLU A 333 16.43 22.97 9.41
CA GLU A 333 17.33 23.82 8.64
C GLU A 333 17.09 25.30 8.91
N SER A 334 15.84 25.76 8.83
CA SER A 334 15.48 27.17 8.94
C SER A 334 14.98 27.60 10.31
N ARG A 335 14.62 26.65 11.18
CA ARG A 335 13.91 26.90 12.45
C ARG A 335 12.52 27.52 12.30
N LEU A 336 11.98 27.53 11.07
CA LEU A 336 10.62 27.99 10.79
C LEU A 336 9.59 26.89 11.07
N ALA A 337 8.40 27.29 11.50
CA ALA A 337 7.28 26.41 11.76
C ALA A 337 6.44 26.17 10.50
N LEU A 338 5.84 24.99 10.40
CA LEU A 338 4.78 24.74 9.42
C LEU A 338 3.56 25.60 9.76
N GLN A 339 2.99 26.24 8.74
CA GLN A 339 1.85 27.14 8.86
C GLN A 339 0.82 26.93 7.76
N VAL A 340 -0.44 27.05 8.14
CA VAL A 340 -1.60 27.21 7.25
C VAL A 340 -2.25 28.56 7.55
N SER A 341 -2.07 29.53 6.66
CA SER A 341 -2.58 30.91 6.88
C SER A 341 -4.09 31.04 6.64
N ASP A 342 -4.64 30.28 5.68
CA ASP A 342 -6.06 30.25 5.36
C ASP A 342 -6.51 28.79 5.23
N PRO A 343 -7.07 28.17 6.28
CA PRO A 343 -7.26 26.72 6.35
C PRO A 343 -8.52 26.23 5.62
N VAL A 344 -8.67 26.61 4.35
CA VAL A 344 -9.65 26.04 3.40
C VAL A 344 -9.01 24.92 2.59
N PRO A 345 -9.76 23.92 2.07
CA PRO A 345 -9.19 22.86 1.24
C PRO A 345 -8.37 23.39 0.05
N GLY A 346 -7.18 22.84 -0.16
CA GLY A 346 -6.25 23.21 -1.23
C GLY A 346 -5.21 24.26 -0.85
N SER A 347 -5.38 24.94 0.28
CA SER A 347 -4.42 25.92 0.81
C SER A 347 -3.05 25.31 1.05
N PRO A 348 -1.97 26.05 0.74
CA PRO A 348 -0.62 25.56 0.91
C PRO A 348 -0.26 25.49 2.40
N VAL A 349 0.48 24.44 2.77
CA VAL A 349 1.26 24.43 4.01
C VAL A 349 2.63 25.01 3.69
N THR A 350 3.01 26.08 4.39
CA THR A 350 4.27 26.82 4.15
C THR A 350 5.07 26.97 5.44
N LEU A 351 6.30 27.47 5.34
CA LEU A 351 7.11 27.84 6.50
C LEU A 351 6.82 29.27 6.96
N ALA A 352 6.86 29.51 8.27
CA ALA A 352 6.72 30.85 8.86
C ALA A 352 7.51 30.95 10.17
N GLU A 353 7.73 32.18 10.66
CA GLU A 353 8.33 32.40 11.97
C GLU A 353 7.46 31.75 13.05
N PRO A 354 8.04 31.00 14.01
CA PRO A 354 7.24 30.35 15.05
C PRO A 354 6.42 31.35 15.87
N ASP A 355 5.11 31.14 15.93
CA ASP A 355 4.17 31.93 16.72
C ASP A 355 3.10 31.03 17.37
N ASP A 356 2.46 31.53 18.42
CA ASP A 356 1.44 30.78 19.19
C ASP A 356 0.04 30.85 18.56
N GLY A 357 -0.06 31.29 17.30
CA GLY A 357 -1.29 31.33 16.54
C GLY A 357 -1.78 29.95 16.09
N ASP A 358 -3.09 29.83 15.89
CA ASP A 358 -3.71 28.56 15.51
C ASP A 358 -3.23 28.02 14.15
N GLY A 359 -2.73 28.90 13.28
CA GLY A 359 -2.19 28.53 11.95
C GLY A 359 -1.01 27.57 12.00
N GLN A 360 -0.34 27.44 13.15
CA GLN A 360 0.83 26.55 13.35
C GLN A 360 0.53 25.33 14.22
N LEU A 361 -0.74 25.13 14.57
CA LEU A 361 -1.18 24.07 15.49
C LEU A 361 -1.86 22.94 14.74
N PHE A 362 -1.34 21.73 14.94
CA PHE A 362 -1.82 20.52 14.27
C PHE A 362 -2.23 19.45 15.27
N CYS A 363 -3.43 18.90 15.10
CA CYS A 363 -3.87 17.72 15.84
C CYS A 363 -3.45 16.46 15.09
N ARG A 364 -2.87 15.50 15.82
CA ARG A 364 -2.68 14.15 15.29
C ARG A 364 -3.92 13.30 15.57
N ARG A 365 -4.40 12.58 14.57
CA ARG A 365 -5.31 11.44 14.77
C ARG A 365 -4.63 10.15 14.38
N THR A 366 -4.63 9.17 15.27
CA THR A 366 -4.25 7.80 14.95
C THR A 366 -5.30 7.19 14.03
N LEU A 367 -4.81 6.43 13.07
CA LEU A 367 -5.66 5.62 12.21
C LEU A 367 -5.97 4.31 12.94
N PHE A 368 -7.25 3.96 13.09
CA PHE A 368 -7.68 2.72 13.74
C PHE A 368 -7.05 1.51 13.01
N GLY A 369 -6.33 0.66 13.73
CA GLY A 369 -5.60 -0.49 13.15
C GLY A 369 -4.21 -0.17 12.57
N TYR A 370 -3.80 1.10 12.51
CA TYR A 370 -2.56 1.52 11.83
C TYR A 370 -1.49 2.15 12.74
N GLY A 371 -1.66 2.09 14.07
CA GLY A 371 -0.67 2.31 15.13
C GLY A 371 0.29 3.50 14.96
N LEU A 372 1.32 3.31 14.13
CA LEU A 372 2.38 4.30 13.86
C LEU A 372 1.98 5.37 12.84
N PHE A 373 1.12 5.05 11.86
CA PHE A 373 0.62 6.02 10.90
C PHE A 373 -0.48 6.88 11.50
N GLY A 374 -0.49 8.16 11.15
CA GLY A 374 -1.56 9.07 11.54
C GLY A 374 -1.80 10.16 10.50
N HIS A 375 -2.87 10.91 10.74
CA HIS A 375 -3.16 12.13 10.00
C HIS A 375 -2.81 13.35 10.83
N LEU A 376 -2.38 14.41 10.15
CA LEU A 376 -2.34 15.75 10.70
C LEU A 376 -3.60 16.51 10.28
N ARG A 377 -4.13 17.33 11.18
CA ARG A 377 -5.25 18.22 10.92
C ARG A 377 -4.92 19.59 11.48
N HIS A 378 -5.31 20.64 10.77
CA HIS A 378 -5.25 21.99 11.33
C HIS A 378 -6.15 22.05 12.57
N ARG A 379 -5.64 22.52 13.70
CA ARG A 379 -6.33 22.43 14.99
C ARG A 379 -7.68 23.15 14.99
N ALA A 380 -7.70 24.41 14.56
CA ALA A 380 -8.88 25.27 14.72
C ALA A 380 -10.03 24.93 13.76
N THR A 381 -9.72 24.44 12.56
CA THR A 381 -10.73 24.14 11.53
C THR A 381 -10.92 22.65 11.29
N ASP A 382 -10.11 21.81 11.94
CA ASP A 382 -10.09 20.35 11.77
C ASP A 382 -9.84 19.93 10.29
N VAL A 383 -9.36 20.82 9.43
CA VAL A 383 -9.12 20.48 8.01
C VAL A 383 -7.89 19.57 7.90
N PRO A 384 -7.98 18.42 7.18
CA PRO A 384 -6.88 17.46 7.09
C PRO A 384 -5.70 18.03 6.28
N ILE A 385 -4.50 17.58 6.62
CA ILE A 385 -3.28 17.86 5.86
C ILE A 385 -2.93 16.65 4.99
N LEU A 386 -2.63 16.88 3.72
CA LEU A 386 -2.31 15.84 2.76
C LEU A 386 -1.33 16.31 1.68
N ILE A 387 -0.70 15.37 0.98
CA ILE A 387 0.02 15.68 -0.25
C ILE A 387 -1.00 15.89 -1.37
N ARG A 388 -0.87 17.00 -2.11
CA ARG A 388 -1.76 17.37 -3.21
C ARG A 388 -1.91 16.17 -4.17
N PRO A 389 -3.13 15.63 -4.34
CA PRO A 389 -3.36 14.52 -5.25
C PRO A 389 -3.09 14.95 -6.70
N PRO A 390 -2.83 13.99 -7.61
CA PRO A 390 -2.68 14.34 -9.01
C PRO A 390 -4.04 14.80 -9.57
N ALA A 391 -4.03 15.71 -10.54
CA ALA A 391 -5.25 16.22 -11.17
C ALA A 391 -6.11 15.12 -11.82
N ARG A 392 -5.49 13.99 -12.15
CA ARG A 392 -6.16 12.74 -12.53
C ARG A 392 -5.63 11.63 -11.62
N PRO A 393 -6.46 11.03 -10.75
CA PRO A 393 -6.08 9.86 -9.98
C PRO A 393 -5.56 8.75 -10.91
N TYR A 394 -4.54 8.01 -10.46
CA TYR A 394 -4.03 6.87 -11.21
C TYR A 394 -5.10 5.76 -11.27
N GLY A 395 -5.63 5.48 -12.46
CA GLY A 395 -6.64 4.42 -12.69
C GLY A 395 -7.69 4.82 -13.71
#